data_AF-F4WZW4-F1
#
_entry.id   AF-F4WZW4-F1
#
_cell.length_a   1.000
_cell.length_b   1.000
_cell.length_c   1.000
_cell.angle_alpha   90.00
_cell.angle_beta   90.00
_cell.angle_gamma   90.00
#
_symmetry.space_group_name_H-M   'P 1'
#
loop_
_entity.id
_entity.type
_entity.pdbx_description
1 polymer ?
#
loop_
_entity_poly.entity_id
_entity_poly.type
_entity_poly.pdbx_seq_one_letter_code
_entity_poly.pdbx_strand_id
1 'polypeptide(L)'
;MHRSRLSDLLGKLCRRSNVPPIHRRSIADRNSLVYGPNVAAARKYGLPIVALESTIITHGMPYPNNLDTALKVEDAIRKQGVVPATIGIINGKIHVGLNNEQLETLSKADSTKTIKCSRRDISFILSQGLNGGTTVSGTMLIAHAAGIPIMATGGIGGVHRGAELTLDISADLIELGRTPVAVVCSGVKSILDIGKTLEYLETQGVPVIKIGETPEFPAFHCSETSDQIKAPCRISNAKEAAGIVETQRVLGINTGILFAVPIPEKYALQPNVMDAAISQALKKVNAMRITGKKVTPFLLSELNEITRGQSLEANIALIENNAKVAAEIALNLCEKSQTAYISSTSVSSIISRQKPVVIGASVVDTVLQVKDPQIKVSQKSHNQSYTK
;
A
#
# COMPACT_ATOMS: atom_id res chain seq x y z
N MET A 1 35.59 50.69 -49.36
CA MET A 1 35.81 49.26 -49.09
C MET A 1 34.92 48.84 -47.92
N HIS A 2 34.10 47.80 -48.14
CA HIS A 2 33.25 46.99 -47.23
C HIS A 2 32.45 47.68 -46.10
N ARG A 3 31.12 47.77 -46.17
CA ARG A 3 30.04 46.74 -46.01
C ARG A 3 29.78 46.29 -44.54
N SER A 4 28.51 46.48 -44.18
CA SER A 4 27.71 46.16 -42.99
C SER A 4 27.86 44.78 -42.32
N ARG A 5 27.44 44.74 -41.03
CA ARG A 5 26.43 43.84 -40.37
C ARG A 5 26.77 43.74 -38.87
N LEU A 6 25.93 44.15 -37.91
CA LEU A 6 24.68 43.52 -37.45
C LEU A 6 24.82 42.00 -37.25
N SER A 7 25.35 41.59 -36.10
CA SER A 7 25.06 40.33 -35.39
C SER A 7 25.73 40.35 -34.01
N ASP A 8 25.08 39.74 -33.02
CA ASP A 8 25.64 39.34 -31.72
C ASP A 8 25.63 40.31 -30.52
N LEU A 9 24.48 40.98 -30.29
CA LEU A 9 24.19 41.52 -28.95
C LEU A 9 22.77 41.20 -28.44
N LEU A 10 22.34 39.95 -28.62
CA LEU A 10 21.13 39.39 -27.98
C LEU A 10 21.40 37.99 -27.40
N GLY A 11 22.56 37.81 -26.76
CA GLY A 11 22.98 36.52 -26.22
C GLY A 11 23.74 36.68 -24.91
N LYS A 12 23.13 37.26 -23.87
CA LYS A 12 23.72 37.29 -22.51
C LYS A 12 22.71 37.72 -21.44
N LEU A 13 21.59 37.02 -21.31
CA LEU A 13 20.70 37.18 -20.14
C LEU A 13 19.87 35.90 -19.88
N CYS A 14 20.57 34.77 -19.72
CA CYS A 14 20.04 33.65 -18.94
C CYS A 14 21.01 33.42 -17.78
N ARG A 15 20.84 34.24 -16.72
CA ARG A 15 21.46 33.97 -15.42
C ARG A 15 21.00 32.60 -14.96
N ARG A 16 21.98 31.71 -14.82
CA ARG A 16 21.91 30.45 -14.08
C ARG A 16 21.18 30.68 -12.75
N SER A 17 19.94 30.20 -12.65
CA SER A 17 19.34 29.86 -11.37
C SER A 17 19.92 28.50 -10.95
N ASN A 18 20.98 28.54 -10.15
CA ASN A 18 21.41 27.41 -9.33
C ASN A 18 20.39 27.18 -8.22
N VAL A 19 19.23 26.65 -8.58
CA VAL A 19 18.35 25.97 -7.63
C VAL A 19 18.66 24.49 -7.79
N PRO A 20 19.13 23.78 -6.75
CA PRO A 20 19.32 22.35 -6.88
C PRO A 20 17.95 21.75 -7.23
N PRO A 21 17.85 20.85 -8.21
CA PRO A 21 16.61 20.13 -8.39
C PRO A 21 16.38 19.40 -7.06
N ILE A 22 15.26 19.69 -6.38
CA ILE A 22 14.76 18.82 -5.33
C ILE A 22 14.39 17.54 -6.06
N HIS A 23 15.40 16.69 -6.25
CA HIS A 23 15.25 15.34 -6.73
C HIS A 23 14.31 14.68 -5.74
N ARG A 24 13.04 14.46 -6.13
CA ARG A 24 12.31 13.28 -5.66
C ARG A 24 13.10 12.08 -6.16
N ARG A 25 14.21 11.73 -5.48
CA ARG A 25 14.87 10.43 -5.60
C ARG A 25 13.91 9.41 -4.97
N SER A 26 12.89 9.10 -5.75
CA SER A 26 11.96 8.01 -5.52
C SER A 26 12.69 6.68 -5.72
N ILE A 27 12.19 5.58 -5.14
CA ILE A 27 12.51 4.19 -5.55
C ILE A 27 12.40 4.01 -7.09
N ALA A 28 11.71 4.93 -7.77
CA ALA A 28 11.54 5.00 -9.21
C ALA A 28 12.75 5.50 -10.02
N ASP A 29 13.94 5.74 -9.43
CA ASP A 29 15.13 5.89 -10.28
C ASP A 29 15.31 4.57 -11.06
N ARG A 30 15.35 4.66 -12.39
CA ARG A 30 14.94 3.57 -13.32
C ARG A 30 15.75 2.26 -13.22
N ASN A 31 16.77 2.21 -12.37
CA ASN A 31 17.68 1.08 -12.20
C ASN A 31 17.46 0.26 -10.92
N SER A 32 16.56 0.64 -9.99
CA SER A 32 16.33 -0.12 -8.75
C SER A 32 15.22 -1.19 -8.83
N LEU A 33 14.34 -1.11 -9.83
CA LEU A 33 13.25 -2.08 -10.03
C LEU A 33 13.54 -2.98 -11.23
N VAL A 34 13.58 -4.29 -10.99
CA VAL A 34 13.69 -5.31 -12.04
C VAL A 34 12.29 -5.81 -12.38
N TYR A 35 11.83 -5.52 -13.60
CA TYR A 35 10.52 -5.98 -14.06
C TYR A 35 10.63 -7.35 -14.71
N GLY A 36 9.73 -8.28 -14.33
CA GLY A 36 9.54 -9.52 -15.06
C GLY A 36 9.05 -9.25 -16.50
N PRO A 37 9.29 -10.17 -17.45
CA PRO A 37 9.00 -9.94 -18.87
C PRO A 37 7.53 -9.60 -19.14
N ASN A 38 6.61 -10.31 -18.48
CA ASN A 38 5.17 -10.07 -18.63
C ASN A 38 4.76 -8.69 -18.07
N VAL A 39 5.32 -8.29 -16.93
CA VAL A 39 5.06 -6.97 -16.32
C VAL A 39 5.65 -5.86 -17.18
N ALA A 40 6.87 -6.05 -17.70
CA ALA A 40 7.50 -5.09 -18.61
C ALA A 40 6.68 -4.89 -19.88
N ALA A 41 6.18 -5.99 -20.47
CA ALA A 41 5.27 -5.95 -21.62
C ALA A 41 3.95 -5.25 -21.25
N ALA A 42 3.31 -5.63 -20.15
CA ALA A 42 2.05 -5.02 -19.71
C ALA A 42 2.17 -3.50 -19.54
N ARG A 43 3.26 -3.04 -18.90
CA ARG A 43 3.55 -1.60 -18.75
C ARG A 43 3.74 -0.90 -20.09
N LYS A 44 4.42 -1.55 -21.05
CA LYS A 44 4.63 -1.01 -22.40
C LYS A 44 3.32 -0.86 -23.18
N TYR A 45 2.40 -1.82 -23.02
CA TYR A 45 1.15 -1.88 -23.78
C TYR A 45 -0.06 -1.33 -23.01
N GLY A 46 0.13 -0.81 -21.79
CA GLY A 46 -0.96 -0.28 -20.96
C GLY A 46 -1.95 -1.34 -20.49
N LEU A 47 -1.52 -2.60 -20.39
CA LEU A 47 -2.36 -3.70 -19.91
C LEU A 47 -2.52 -3.64 -18.38
N PRO A 48 -3.66 -4.08 -17.83
CA PRO A 48 -3.90 -4.08 -16.39
C PRO A 48 -2.93 -5.02 -15.67
N ILE A 49 -2.45 -4.56 -14.50
CA ILE A 49 -1.51 -5.28 -13.65
C ILE A 49 -2.06 -5.31 -12.23
N VAL A 50 -1.99 -6.46 -11.57
CA VAL A 50 -2.32 -6.61 -10.14
C VAL A 50 -1.07 -7.05 -9.38
N ALA A 51 -0.69 -6.28 -8.37
CA ALA A 51 0.42 -6.62 -7.49
C ALA A 51 0.05 -7.72 -6.49
N LEU A 52 1.02 -8.58 -6.15
CA LEU A 52 0.91 -9.61 -5.13
C LEU A 52 2.09 -9.53 -4.16
N GLU A 53 1.86 -9.79 -2.88
CA GLU A 53 2.95 -9.84 -1.89
C GLU A 53 3.68 -11.20 -1.88
N SER A 54 4.91 -11.21 -1.34
CA SER A 54 5.71 -12.43 -1.16
C SER A 54 5.89 -12.85 0.31
N THR A 55 5.39 -12.09 1.29
CA THR A 55 5.38 -12.53 2.70
C THR A 55 4.51 -13.76 2.89
N ILE A 56 3.35 -13.85 2.23
CA ILE A 56 2.52 -15.06 2.26
C ILE A 56 3.30 -16.31 1.80
N ILE A 57 4.20 -16.14 0.83
CA ILE A 57 5.04 -17.23 0.27
C ILE A 57 6.14 -17.63 1.25
N THR A 58 6.80 -16.65 1.87
CA THR A 58 8.03 -16.86 2.66
C THR A 58 7.75 -17.12 4.15
N HIS A 59 6.65 -16.60 4.70
CA HIS A 59 6.33 -16.61 6.14
C HIS A 59 4.85 -16.90 6.44
N GLY A 60 3.98 -16.95 5.44
CA GLY A 60 2.53 -17.10 5.64
C GLY A 60 2.02 -18.53 5.50
N MET A 61 2.70 -19.37 4.73
CA MET A 61 2.30 -20.75 4.46
C MET A 61 3.52 -21.68 4.43
N PRO A 62 3.37 -22.96 4.81
CA PRO A 62 4.44 -23.94 4.70
C PRO A 62 4.67 -24.38 3.24
N TYR A 63 5.88 -24.85 2.94
CA TYR A 63 6.18 -25.54 1.69
C TYR A 63 5.57 -26.96 1.69
N PRO A 64 5.00 -27.46 0.58
CA PRO A 64 4.88 -26.85 -0.75
C PRO A 64 3.65 -25.95 -0.95
N ASN A 65 2.74 -25.87 0.02
CA ASN A 65 1.49 -25.13 -0.12
C ASN A 65 1.69 -23.64 -0.45
N ASN A 66 2.77 -23.03 0.03
CA ASN A 66 3.13 -21.65 -0.29
C ASN A 66 3.37 -21.42 -1.79
N LEU A 67 4.13 -22.29 -2.45
CA LEU A 67 4.43 -22.22 -3.89
C LEU A 67 3.18 -22.52 -4.71
N ASP A 68 2.47 -23.60 -4.37
CA ASP A 68 1.24 -23.99 -5.06
C ASP A 68 0.19 -22.88 -5.01
N THR A 69 0.06 -22.23 -3.85
CA THR A 69 -0.87 -21.12 -3.67
C THR A 69 -0.43 -19.90 -4.47
N ALA A 70 0.86 -19.54 -4.47
CA ALA A 70 1.36 -18.43 -5.27
C ALA A 70 1.04 -18.63 -6.76
N LEU A 71 1.29 -19.83 -7.28
CA LEU A 71 1.01 -20.16 -8.68
C LEU A 71 -0.49 -20.13 -8.99
N LYS A 72 -1.35 -20.68 -8.11
CA LYS A 72 -2.82 -20.62 -8.26
C LYS A 72 -3.34 -19.19 -8.27
N VAL A 73 -2.80 -18.33 -7.41
CA VAL A 73 -3.18 -16.92 -7.29
C VAL A 73 -2.78 -16.14 -8.55
N GLU A 74 -1.56 -16.36 -9.06
CA GLU A 74 -1.15 -15.75 -10.33
C GLU A 74 -2.00 -16.25 -11.50
N ASP A 75 -2.33 -17.54 -11.55
CA ASP A 75 -3.20 -18.14 -12.57
C ASP A 75 -4.64 -17.58 -12.51
N ALA A 76 -5.19 -17.37 -11.32
CA ALA A 76 -6.50 -16.75 -11.14
C ALA A 76 -6.57 -15.33 -11.75
N ILE A 77 -5.49 -14.55 -11.65
CA ILE A 77 -5.37 -13.23 -12.29
C ILE A 77 -5.20 -13.37 -13.80
N ARG A 78 -4.35 -14.30 -14.27
CA ARG A 78 -4.11 -14.53 -15.71
C ARG A 78 -5.38 -14.96 -16.44
N LYS A 79 -6.22 -15.79 -15.82
CA LYS A 79 -7.51 -16.25 -16.37
C LYS A 79 -8.49 -15.12 -16.67
N GLN A 80 -8.35 -13.98 -15.98
CA GLN A 80 -9.12 -12.76 -16.24
C GLN A 80 -8.48 -11.88 -17.32
N GLY A 81 -7.35 -12.28 -17.93
CA GLY A 81 -6.62 -11.45 -18.90
C GLY A 81 -5.80 -10.32 -18.26
N VAL A 82 -5.54 -10.39 -16.96
CA VAL A 82 -4.74 -9.41 -16.21
C VAL A 82 -3.35 -9.97 -15.95
N VAL A 83 -2.33 -9.10 -15.86
CA VAL A 83 -0.96 -9.54 -15.59
C VAL A 83 -0.68 -9.53 -14.08
N PRO A 84 -0.39 -10.69 -13.45
CA PRO A 84 0.04 -10.70 -12.06
C PRO A 84 1.48 -10.19 -11.92
N ALA A 85 1.74 -9.45 -10.86
CA ALA A 85 3.05 -8.96 -10.49
C ALA A 85 3.36 -9.33 -9.03
N THR A 86 3.77 -10.57 -8.79
CA THR A 86 4.33 -10.94 -7.48
C THR A 86 5.60 -10.14 -7.24
N ILE A 87 5.65 -9.42 -6.13
CA ILE A 87 6.74 -8.53 -5.75
C ILE A 87 7.56 -9.19 -4.63
N GLY A 88 8.88 -9.16 -4.76
CA GLY A 88 9.81 -9.68 -3.76
C GLY A 88 11.21 -9.10 -3.95
N ILE A 89 12.08 -9.36 -2.98
CA ILE A 89 13.49 -8.94 -3.04
C ILE A 89 14.37 -10.20 -3.12
N ILE A 90 15.22 -10.27 -4.13
CA ILE A 90 16.17 -11.38 -4.32
C ILE A 90 17.56 -10.79 -4.52
N ASN A 91 18.51 -11.23 -3.71
CA ASN A 91 19.91 -10.78 -3.73
C ASN A 91 20.04 -9.24 -3.73
N GLY A 92 19.25 -8.57 -2.89
CA GLY A 92 19.21 -7.11 -2.77
C GLY A 92 18.63 -6.36 -3.97
N LYS A 93 17.90 -7.04 -4.87
CA LYS A 93 17.20 -6.42 -6.00
C LYS A 93 15.70 -6.56 -5.85
N ILE A 94 14.97 -5.47 -6.06
CA ILE A 94 13.51 -5.49 -6.06
C ILE A 94 13.04 -6.06 -7.40
N HIS A 95 12.28 -7.13 -7.35
CA HIS A 95 11.64 -7.73 -8.51
C HIS A 95 10.14 -7.44 -8.50
N VAL A 96 9.61 -7.00 -9.64
CA VAL A 96 8.18 -6.76 -9.87
C VAL A 96 7.70 -7.71 -10.96
N GLY A 97 7.02 -8.78 -10.56
CA GLY A 97 6.72 -9.92 -11.42
C GLY A 97 7.83 -10.96 -11.35
N LEU A 98 7.84 -11.76 -10.28
CA LEU A 98 8.75 -12.91 -10.15
C LEU A 98 8.46 -13.97 -11.23
N ASN A 99 9.51 -14.66 -11.67
CA ASN A 99 9.36 -15.87 -12.49
C ASN A 99 9.23 -17.12 -11.60
N ASN A 100 8.96 -18.28 -12.22
CA ASN A 100 8.76 -19.54 -11.48
C ASN A 100 9.96 -19.94 -10.61
N GLU A 101 11.18 -19.79 -11.12
CA GLU A 101 12.42 -20.12 -10.38
C GLU A 101 12.61 -19.21 -9.16
N GLN A 102 12.29 -17.92 -9.31
CA GLN A 102 12.34 -16.94 -8.24
C GLN A 102 11.25 -17.17 -7.18
N LEU A 103 10.04 -17.56 -7.60
CA LEU A 103 8.97 -17.99 -6.69
C LEU A 103 9.40 -19.24 -5.91
N GLU A 104 9.98 -20.23 -6.59
CA GLU A 104 10.50 -21.44 -5.96
C GLU A 104 11.65 -21.15 -5.00
N THR A 105 12.54 -20.22 -5.37
CA THR A 105 13.63 -19.76 -4.51
C THR A 105 13.08 -19.18 -3.21
N LEU A 106 12.09 -18.28 -3.29
CA LEU A 106 11.48 -17.68 -2.09
C LEU A 106 10.65 -18.67 -1.28
N SER A 107 9.97 -19.62 -1.92
CA SER A 107 9.11 -20.60 -1.24
C SER A 107 9.89 -21.67 -0.47
N LYS A 108 11.09 -22.02 -0.95
CA LYS A 108 12.02 -22.93 -0.27
C LYS A 108 13.01 -22.22 0.65
N ALA A 109 13.01 -20.89 0.67
CA ALA A 109 14.01 -20.15 1.40
C ALA A 109 13.89 -20.36 2.91
N ASP A 110 15.03 -20.52 3.56
CA ASP A 110 15.12 -20.54 5.01
C ASP A 110 14.59 -19.21 5.59
N SER A 111 13.53 -19.30 6.39
CA SER A 111 12.87 -18.15 7.02
C SER A 111 13.78 -17.38 7.99
N THR A 112 14.91 -17.96 8.42
CA THR A 112 15.92 -17.27 9.22
C THR A 112 16.84 -16.38 8.38
N LYS A 113 16.97 -16.68 7.08
CA LYS A 113 17.83 -15.96 6.12
C LYS A 113 17.04 -15.02 5.20
N THR A 114 15.76 -15.32 4.98
CA THR A 114 14.84 -14.45 4.23
C THR A 114 14.12 -13.51 5.17
N ILE A 115 14.24 -12.21 4.93
CA ILE A 115 13.66 -11.21 5.84
C ILE A 115 12.20 -10.94 5.48
N LYS A 116 11.28 -11.09 6.43
CA LYS A 116 9.94 -10.49 6.34
C LYS A 116 10.07 -8.97 6.22
N CYS A 117 9.80 -8.46 5.02
CA CYS A 117 10.14 -7.11 4.60
C CYS A 117 8.93 -6.18 4.67
N SER A 118 8.83 -5.40 5.74
CA SER A 118 8.00 -4.21 5.78
C SER A 118 8.75 -3.01 5.19
N ARG A 119 8.09 -1.85 5.09
CA ARG A 119 8.69 -0.64 4.54
C ARG A 119 10.05 -0.31 5.15
N ARG A 120 10.17 -0.41 6.48
CA ARG A 120 11.41 -0.07 7.20
C ARG A 120 12.58 -0.99 6.87
N ASP A 121 12.30 -2.21 6.41
CA ASP A 121 13.31 -3.24 6.19
C ASP A 121 13.93 -3.15 4.79
N ILE A 122 13.25 -2.52 3.83
CA ILE A 122 13.65 -2.46 2.42
C ILE A 122 15.10 -1.96 2.27
N SER A 123 15.42 -0.78 2.83
CA SER A 123 16.76 -0.19 2.66
C SER A 123 17.88 -1.10 3.19
N PHE A 124 17.62 -1.79 4.31
CA PHE A 124 18.58 -2.71 4.88
C PHE A 124 18.80 -3.92 3.96
N ILE A 125 17.72 -4.59 3.53
CA ILE A 125 17.79 -5.78 2.67
C ILE A 125 18.53 -5.48 1.36
N LEU A 126 18.22 -4.34 0.72
CA LEU A 126 18.89 -3.94 -0.52
C LEU A 126 20.38 -3.66 -0.30
N SER A 127 20.73 -2.94 0.77
CA SER A 127 22.14 -2.61 1.07
C SER A 127 23.01 -3.84 1.35
N GLN A 128 22.40 -4.89 1.90
CA GLN A 128 23.09 -6.12 2.30
C GLN A 128 23.03 -7.22 1.25
N GLY A 129 22.37 -7.00 0.10
CA GLY A 129 22.24 -8.05 -0.91
C GLY A 129 21.37 -9.23 -0.46
N LEU A 130 20.40 -9.02 0.45
CA LEU A 130 19.62 -10.09 1.07
C LEU A 130 18.33 -10.41 0.29
N ASN A 131 17.72 -11.55 0.62
CA ASN A 131 16.38 -11.91 0.17
C ASN A 131 15.32 -11.37 1.14
N GLY A 132 14.18 -10.98 0.60
CA GLY A 132 13.07 -10.45 1.39
C GLY A 132 11.70 -10.77 0.79
N GLY A 133 10.82 -11.33 1.62
CA GLY A 133 9.41 -11.45 1.31
C GLY A 133 8.70 -10.16 1.71
N THR A 134 8.14 -9.41 0.77
CA THR A 134 7.50 -8.12 1.03
C THR A 134 6.14 -8.33 1.69
N THR A 135 5.85 -7.58 2.74
CA THR A 135 4.53 -7.53 3.40
C THR A 135 3.56 -6.67 2.59
N VAL A 136 2.32 -6.47 3.05
CA VAL A 136 1.38 -5.51 2.44
C VAL A 136 2.01 -4.12 2.35
N SER A 137 2.53 -3.57 3.46
CA SER A 137 3.21 -2.27 3.45
C SER A 137 4.41 -2.19 2.49
N GLY A 138 5.27 -3.21 2.48
CA GLY A 138 6.42 -3.25 1.57
C GLY A 138 6.00 -3.34 0.09
N THR A 139 4.97 -4.14 -0.19
CA THR A 139 4.46 -4.37 -1.54
C THR A 139 3.72 -3.14 -2.06
N MET A 140 2.91 -2.46 -1.25
CA MET A 140 2.24 -1.22 -1.61
C MET A 140 3.25 -0.15 -2.04
N LEU A 141 4.32 0.05 -1.27
CA LEU A 141 5.37 1.02 -1.59
C LEU A 141 5.99 0.74 -2.97
N ILE A 142 6.33 -0.52 -3.24
CA ILE A 142 6.96 -0.93 -4.49
C ILE A 142 5.97 -0.89 -5.66
N ALA A 143 4.73 -1.34 -5.46
CA ALA A 143 3.67 -1.30 -6.45
C ALA A 143 3.38 0.14 -6.88
N HIS A 144 3.28 1.06 -5.92
CA HIS A 144 3.10 2.48 -6.21
C HIS A 144 4.29 3.06 -7.00
N ALA A 145 5.53 2.75 -6.59
CA ALA A 145 6.73 3.16 -7.34
C ALA A 145 6.79 2.56 -8.76
N ALA A 146 6.19 1.39 -8.98
CA ALA A 146 6.06 0.74 -10.27
C ALA A 146 4.88 1.28 -11.13
N GLY A 147 4.00 2.11 -10.55
CA GLY A 147 2.78 2.61 -11.20
C GLY A 147 1.63 1.60 -11.21
N ILE A 148 1.65 0.59 -10.33
CA ILE A 148 0.61 -0.44 -10.19
C ILE A 148 -0.36 -0.01 -9.08
N PRO A 149 -1.64 0.27 -9.38
CA PRO A 149 -2.56 0.84 -8.41
C PRO A 149 -3.36 -0.16 -7.59
N ILE A 150 -3.35 -1.44 -7.94
CA ILE A 150 -4.17 -2.47 -7.32
C ILE A 150 -3.27 -3.60 -6.86
N MET A 151 -3.53 -4.07 -5.65
CA MET A 151 -2.85 -5.18 -5.01
C MET A 151 -3.89 -6.15 -4.45
N ALA A 152 -3.62 -7.45 -4.54
CA ALA A 152 -4.36 -8.48 -3.81
C ALA A 152 -3.51 -9.08 -2.69
N THR A 153 -4.15 -9.40 -1.56
CA THR A 153 -3.56 -10.14 -0.44
C THR A 153 -4.64 -10.94 0.28
N GLY A 154 -4.24 -11.87 1.16
CA GLY A 154 -5.22 -12.65 1.92
C GLY A 154 -5.98 -11.74 2.89
N GLY A 155 -5.23 -11.04 3.74
CA GLY A 155 -5.75 -10.12 4.74
C GLY A 155 -4.65 -9.14 5.12
N ILE A 156 -5.02 -7.93 5.52
CA ILE A 156 -4.03 -6.93 5.97
C ILE A 156 -3.56 -7.22 7.40
N GLY A 157 -2.39 -6.69 7.77
CA GLY A 157 -2.10 -6.48 9.19
C GLY A 157 -2.98 -5.38 9.78
N GLY A 158 -2.90 -5.17 11.09
CA GLY A 158 -3.78 -4.24 11.79
C GLY A 158 -3.33 -3.98 13.21
N VAL A 159 -4.25 -3.52 14.03
CA VAL A 159 -4.04 -3.34 15.47
C VAL A 159 -4.09 -4.71 16.14
N HIS A 160 -3.05 -5.08 16.87
CA HIS A 160 -3.05 -6.33 17.61
C HIS A 160 -3.96 -6.25 18.84
N ARG A 161 -4.50 -7.40 19.27
CA ARG A 161 -5.27 -7.49 20.52
C ARG A 161 -4.34 -7.13 21.69
N GLY A 162 -4.75 -6.17 22.53
CA GLY A 162 -3.93 -5.62 23.62
C GLY A 162 -3.01 -4.45 23.24
N ALA A 163 -3.13 -3.91 22.02
CA ALA A 163 -2.29 -2.80 21.55
C ALA A 163 -2.41 -1.52 22.38
N GLU A 164 -3.48 -1.32 23.15
CA GLU A 164 -3.60 -0.23 24.11
C GLU A 164 -2.52 -0.24 25.20
N LEU A 165 -1.88 -1.40 25.43
CA LEU A 165 -0.74 -1.55 26.34
C LEU A 165 0.59 -1.72 25.60
N THR A 166 0.58 -2.40 24.44
CA THR A 166 1.80 -2.83 23.75
C THR A 166 2.22 -1.94 22.59
N LEU A 167 1.29 -1.16 22.06
CA LEU A 167 1.42 -0.41 20.80
C LEU A 167 1.85 -1.28 19.60
N ASP A 168 1.55 -2.59 19.63
CA ASP A 168 1.80 -3.50 18.51
C ASP A 168 0.78 -3.27 17.40
N ILE A 169 1.12 -2.38 16.47
CA ILE A 169 0.28 -1.94 15.36
C ILE A 169 1.03 -2.15 14.06
N SER A 170 0.39 -2.82 13.10
CA SER A 170 1.00 -3.07 11.79
C SER A 170 1.31 -1.79 11.02
N ALA A 171 2.51 -1.73 10.44
CA ALA A 171 2.90 -0.68 9.51
C ALA A 171 2.02 -0.63 8.23
N ASP A 172 1.23 -1.67 7.97
CA ASP A 172 0.27 -1.70 6.86
C ASP A 172 -0.76 -0.56 6.96
N LEU A 173 -1.20 -0.20 8.18
CA LEU A 173 -2.21 0.83 8.39
C LEU A 173 -1.68 2.23 8.04
N ILE A 174 -0.44 2.54 8.45
CA ILE A 174 0.23 3.78 8.08
C ILE A 174 0.54 3.80 6.58
N GLU A 175 0.88 2.66 5.98
CA GLU A 175 1.15 2.62 4.55
C GLU A 175 -0.12 2.90 3.72
N LEU A 176 -1.25 2.31 4.13
CA LEU A 176 -2.57 2.64 3.60
C LEU A 176 -2.88 4.15 3.75
N GLY A 177 -2.49 4.80 4.84
CA GLY A 177 -2.68 6.24 5.02
C GLY A 177 -1.87 7.15 4.08
N ARG A 178 -0.90 6.63 3.32
CA ARG A 178 0.01 7.49 2.51
C ARG A 178 0.36 6.99 1.11
N THR A 179 -0.10 5.80 0.73
CA THR A 179 0.28 5.16 -0.52
C THR A 179 -0.96 4.81 -1.34
N PRO A 180 -1.19 5.47 -2.49
CA PRO A 180 -2.41 5.31 -3.27
C PRO A 180 -2.38 4.03 -4.10
N VAL A 181 -2.54 2.92 -3.37
CA VAL A 181 -2.74 1.56 -3.88
C VAL A 181 -3.99 1.01 -3.23
N ALA A 182 -4.93 0.54 -4.05
CA ALA A 182 -6.11 -0.18 -3.59
C ALA A 182 -5.70 -1.62 -3.22
N VAL A 183 -6.00 -2.02 -2.00
CA VAL A 183 -5.71 -3.34 -1.45
C VAL A 183 -7.02 -4.14 -1.37
N VAL A 184 -7.08 -5.23 -2.12
CA VAL A 184 -8.20 -6.18 -2.14
C VAL A 184 -7.83 -7.36 -1.24
N CYS A 185 -8.63 -7.60 -0.21
CA CYS A 185 -8.37 -8.65 0.77
C CYS A 185 -9.63 -9.11 1.50
N SER A 186 -9.54 -10.16 2.30
CA SER A 186 -10.65 -10.64 3.15
C SER A 186 -10.69 -9.94 4.50
N GLY A 187 -10.45 -8.63 4.48
CA GLY A 187 -10.41 -7.79 5.67
C GLY A 187 -9.10 -7.91 6.44
N VAL A 188 -9.22 -7.83 7.76
CA VAL A 188 -8.09 -7.84 8.70
C VAL A 188 -7.86 -9.28 9.17
N LYS A 189 -6.61 -9.74 9.26
CA LYS A 189 -6.31 -11.11 9.73
C LYS A 189 -7.01 -11.40 11.06
N SER A 190 -7.65 -12.56 11.18
CA SER A 190 -8.56 -12.90 12.29
C SER A 190 -7.93 -12.82 13.69
N ILE A 191 -6.61 -12.96 13.77
CA ILE A 191 -5.81 -12.87 15.01
C ILE A 191 -5.71 -11.45 15.60
N LEU A 192 -6.20 -10.45 14.88
CA LEU A 192 -6.06 -9.02 15.22
C LEU A 192 -7.36 -8.47 15.85
N ASP A 193 -7.32 -7.21 16.25
CA ASP A 193 -8.48 -6.45 16.73
C ASP A 193 -9.09 -5.68 15.56
N ILE A 194 -10.22 -6.19 15.04
CA ILE A 194 -10.87 -5.62 13.84
C ILE A 194 -11.44 -4.23 14.15
N GLY A 195 -12.14 -4.07 15.28
CA GLY A 195 -12.74 -2.80 15.68
C GLY A 195 -11.69 -1.70 15.78
N LYS A 196 -10.62 -1.93 16.57
CA LYS A 196 -9.52 -0.95 16.68
C LYS A 196 -8.81 -0.70 15.35
N THR A 197 -8.74 -1.69 14.46
CA THR A 197 -8.15 -1.51 13.13
C THR A 197 -8.99 -0.58 12.26
N LEU A 198 -10.32 -0.69 12.29
CA LEU A 198 -11.23 0.20 11.55
C LEU A 198 -11.13 1.64 12.06
N GLU A 199 -11.12 1.86 13.37
CA GLU A 199 -10.92 3.18 13.99
C GLU A 199 -9.57 3.81 13.59
N TYR A 200 -8.52 2.98 13.53
CA TYR A 200 -7.21 3.45 13.10
C TYR A 200 -7.21 3.85 11.62
N LEU A 201 -7.86 3.07 10.75
CA LEU A 201 -7.98 3.38 9.32
C LEU A 201 -8.81 4.64 9.07
N GLU A 202 -9.87 4.85 9.85
CA GLU A 202 -10.61 6.12 9.86
C GLU A 202 -9.67 7.29 10.18
N THR A 203 -8.88 7.17 11.26
CA THR A 203 -7.90 8.20 11.67
C THR A 203 -6.87 8.48 10.56
N GLN A 204 -6.48 7.46 9.79
CA GLN A 204 -5.54 7.59 8.66
C GLN A 204 -6.21 8.11 7.37
N GLY A 205 -7.52 8.35 7.36
CA GLY A 205 -8.26 8.78 6.17
C GLY A 205 -8.31 7.73 5.07
N VAL A 206 -8.28 6.45 5.44
CA VAL A 206 -8.30 5.31 4.50
C VAL A 206 -9.75 4.86 4.30
N PRO A 207 -10.30 4.93 3.07
CA PRO A 207 -11.61 4.37 2.80
C PRO A 207 -11.60 2.85 2.97
N VAL A 208 -12.51 2.34 3.80
CA VAL A 208 -12.74 0.90 3.99
C VAL A 208 -14.10 0.55 3.41
N ILE A 209 -14.08 -0.31 2.39
CA ILE A 209 -15.24 -0.56 1.54
C ILE A 209 -15.42 -2.07 1.37
N LYS A 210 -16.57 -2.59 1.81
CA LYS A 210 -16.94 -3.97 1.56
C LYS A 210 -17.51 -4.14 0.15
N ILE A 211 -17.11 -5.20 -0.54
CA ILE A 211 -17.74 -5.66 -1.78
C ILE A 211 -18.73 -6.79 -1.44
N GLY A 212 -20.00 -6.59 -1.79
CA GLY A 212 -21.07 -7.57 -1.61
C GLY A 212 -22.30 -6.98 -0.91
N GLU A 213 -23.31 -7.82 -0.67
CA GLU A 213 -24.65 -7.34 -0.26
C GLU A 213 -24.87 -7.14 1.24
N THR A 214 -24.21 -7.92 2.07
CA THR A 214 -24.38 -7.85 3.53
C THR A 214 -23.62 -6.67 4.16
N PRO A 215 -24.07 -6.09 5.29
CA PRO A 215 -23.37 -4.96 5.91
C PRO A 215 -22.16 -5.36 6.77
N GLU A 216 -22.05 -6.62 7.19
CA GLU A 216 -21.02 -7.10 8.14
C GLU A 216 -19.63 -7.12 7.50
N PHE A 217 -18.62 -6.67 8.24
CA PHE A 217 -17.23 -6.69 7.81
C PHE A 217 -16.65 -8.12 7.84
N PRO A 218 -15.94 -8.57 6.79
CA PRO A 218 -15.38 -9.91 6.76
C PRO A 218 -14.19 -10.06 7.73
N ALA A 219 -14.14 -11.18 8.44
CA ALA A 219 -13.16 -11.47 9.47
C ALA A 219 -12.13 -12.52 9.01
N PHE A 220 -11.58 -12.32 7.81
CA PHE A 220 -10.58 -13.19 7.19
C PHE A 220 -11.09 -14.60 6.90
N HIS A 221 -11.00 -15.53 7.86
CA HIS A 221 -11.50 -16.90 7.72
C HIS A 221 -13.03 -17.01 7.79
N CYS A 222 -13.70 -15.96 8.27
CA CYS A 222 -15.15 -15.91 8.45
C CYS A 222 -15.75 -14.81 7.56
N SER A 223 -16.94 -15.05 7.02
CA SER A 223 -17.66 -14.06 6.20
C SER A 223 -18.07 -12.82 7.00
N GLU A 224 -18.14 -12.93 8.33
CA GLU A 224 -18.52 -11.90 9.28
C GLU A 224 -17.78 -12.07 10.62
N THR A 225 -17.86 -11.06 11.49
CA THR A 225 -17.34 -11.09 12.87
C THR A 225 -18.39 -11.65 13.84
N SER A 226 -17.98 -12.22 14.98
CA SER A 226 -18.90 -12.68 16.04
C SER A 226 -19.85 -11.57 16.51
N ASP A 227 -19.32 -10.35 16.58
CA ASP A 227 -19.99 -9.18 17.11
C ASP A 227 -20.70 -8.37 16.00
N GLN A 228 -20.75 -8.91 14.77
CA GLN A 228 -21.41 -8.33 13.60
C GLN A 228 -21.01 -6.87 13.32
N ILE A 229 -19.72 -6.56 13.49
CA ILE A 229 -19.12 -5.28 13.13
C ILE A 229 -19.47 -4.96 11.67
N LYS A 230 -20.02 -3.78 11.42
CA LYS A 230 -20.41 -3.32 10.08
C LYS A 230 -19.23 -2.69 9.35
N ALA A 231 -19.17 -2.87 8.03
CA ALA A 231 -18.22 -2.15 7.19
C ALA A 231 -18.62 -0.66 7.10
N PRO A 232 -17.67 0.29 7.13
CA PRO A 232 -17.98 1.72 7.02
C PRO A 232 -18.69 2.11 5.72
N CYS A 233 -18.35 1.45 4.62
CA CYS A 233 -18.96 1.62 3.31
C CYS A 233 -19.15 0.28 2.62
N ARG A 234 -20.11 0.22 1.68
CA ARG A 234 -20.43 -0.98 0.91
C ARG A 234 -20.72 -0.63 -0.55
N ILE A 235 -20.32 -1.53 -1.45
CA ILE A 235 -20.61 -1.50 -2.88
C ILE A 235 -20.95 -2.91 -3.34
N SER A 236 -21.62 -3.02 -4.49
CA SER A 236 -22.11 -4.33 -4.95
C SER A 236 -21.08 -5.15 -5.70
N ASN A 237 -20.13 -4.52 -6.42
CA ASN A 237 -19.30 -5.22 -7.40
C ASN A 237 -17.96 -4.51 -7.73
N ALA A 238 -17.11 -5.20 -8.50
CA ALA A 238 -15.80 -4.71 -8.94
C ALA A 238 -15.85 -3.46 -9.85
N LYS A 239 -16.95 -3.24 -10.58
CA LYS A 239 -17.12 -2.08 -11.46
C LYS A 239 -17.28 -0.78 -10.68
N GLU A 240 -18.06 -0.83 -9.58
CA GLU A 240 -18.16 0.29 -8.63
C GLU A 240 -16.83 0.55 -7.95
N ALA A 241 -16.12 -0.51 -7.52
CA ALA A 241 -14.79 -0.39 -6.92
C ALA A 241 -13.81 0.32 -7.85
N ALA A 242 -13.78 -0.05 -9.14
CA ALA A 242 -12.95 0.62 -10.14
C ALA A 242 -13.33 2.11 -10.32
N GLY A 243 -14.62 2.44 -10.22
CA GLY A 243 -15.09 3.83 -10.20
C GLY A 243 -14.50 4.63 -9.05
N ILE A 244 -14.47 4.07 -7.84
CA ILE A 244 -13.91 4.73 -6.66
C ILE A 244 -12.41 4.94 -6.79
N VAL A 245 -11.67 3.93 -7.28
CA VAL A 245 -10.22 4.06 -7.54
C VAL A 245 -9.95 5.19 -8.53
N GLU A 246 -10.74 5.28 -9.61
CA GLU A 246 -10.60 6.34 -10.60
C GLU A 246 -10.93 7.72 -10.02
N THR A 247 -12.03 7.85 -9.28
CA THR A 247 -12.40 9.11 -8.62
C THR A 247 -11.34 9.58 -7.63
N GLN A 248 -10.77 8.67 -6.82
CA GLN A 248 -9.68 9.01 -5.89
C GLN A 248 -8.49 9.61 -6.63
N ARG A 249 -8.11 9.00 -7.76
CA ARG A 249 -6.99 9.45 -8.61
C ARG A 249 -7.26 10.82 -9.22
N VAL A 250 -8.46 11.04 -9.76
CA VAL A 250 -8.87 12.33 -10.36
C VAL A 250 -8.85 13.45 -9.31
N LEU A 251 -9.27 13.16 -8.08
CA LEU A 251 -9.25 14.12 -6.97
C LEU A 251 -7.85 14.36 -6.38
N GLY A 252 -6.85 13.56 -6.76
CA GLY A 252 -5.49 13.68 -6.24
C GLY A 252 -5.36 13.28 -4.75
N ILE A 253 -6.27 12.44 -4.25
CA ILE A 253 -6.23 11.94 -2.87
C ILE A 253 -5.13 10.86 -2.77
N ASN A 254 -4.18 11.05 -1.86
CA ASN A 254 -2.97 10.22 -1.75
C ASN A 254 -3.03 9.23 -0.57
N THR A 255 -4.14 8.49 -0.47
CA THR A 255 -4.32 7.37 0.46
C THR A 255 -4.62 6.10 -0.32
N GLY A 256 -4.37 4.94 0.27
CA GLY A 256 -4.83 3.66 -0.25
C GLY A 256 -6.34 3.51 -0.07
N ILE A 257 -6.89 2.41 -0.60
CA ILE A 257 -8.29 2.01 -0.40
C ILE A 257 -8.27 0.57 0.07
N LEU A 258 -9.04 0.22 1.10
CA LEU A 258 -9.21 -1.15 1.51
C LEU A 258 -10.53 -1.70 0.95
N PHE A 259 -10.46 -2.59 -0.04
CA PHE A 259 -11.60 -3.36 -0.51
C PHE A 259 -11.67 -4.69 0.24
N ALA A 260 -12.68 -4.84 1.08
CA ALA A 260 -12.92 -6.02 1.89
C ALA A 260 -13.88 -6.99 1.15
N VAL A 261 -13.39 -8.19 0.85
CA VAL A 261 -14.09 -9.23 0.09
C VAL A 261 -14.31 -10.44 0.99
N PRO A 262 -15.57 -10.83 1.28
CA PRO A 262 -15.85 -12.03 2.06
C PRO A 262 -15.22 -13.29 1.46
N ILE A 263 -14.78 -14.20 2.32
CA ILE A 263 -14.40 -15.55 1.92
C ILE A 263 -15.59 -16.25 1.24
N PRO A 264 -15.39 -17.10 0.22
CA PRO A 264 -16.49 -17.87 -0.35
C PRO A 264 -17.14 -18.79 0.69
N GLU A 265 -18.47 -18.80 0.74
CA GLU A 265 -19.30 -19.48 1.75
C GLU A 265 -18.86 -20.91 2.05
N LYS A 266 -18.52 -21.69 1.01
CA LYS A 266 -18.08 -23.08 1.11
C LYS A 266 -16.86 -23.27 2.03
N TYR A 267 -15.99 -22.27 2.13
CA TYR A 267 -14.75 -22.31 2.91
C TYR A 267 -14.83 -21.46 4.18
N ALA A 268 -15.96 -20.79 4.43
CA ALA A 268 -16.13 -19.92 5.59
C ALA A 268 -16.17 -20.74 6.88
N LEU A 269 -15.37 -20.33 7.86
CA LEU A 269 -15.40 -20.89 9.21
C LEU A 269 -16.40 -20.15 10.08
N GLN A 270 -16.91 -20.85 11.10
CA GLN A 270 -17.87 -20.27 12.05
C GLN A 270 -17.18 -19.26 12.98
N PRO A 271 -17.70 -18.02 13.11
CA PRO A 271 -17.05 -16.96 13.90
C PRO A 271 -16.71 -17.39 15.34
N ASN A 272 -17.69 -17.95 16.06
CA ASN A 272 -17.51 -18.39 17.45
C ASN A 272 -16.44 -19.48 17.61
N VAL A 273 -16.33 -20.39 16.63
CA VAL A 273 -15.31 -21.44 16.63
C VAL A 273 -13.92 -20.84 16.40
N MET A 274 -13.83 -19.88 15.47
CA MET A 274 -12.59 -19.17 15.18
C MET A 274 -12.12 -18.33 16.38
N ASP A 275 -13.01 -17.61 17.06
CA ASP A 275 -12.66 -16.81 18.23
C ASP A 275 -12.20 -17.66 19.42
N ALA A 276 -12.79 -18.84 19.61
CA ALA A 276 -12.31 -19.81 20.60
C ALA A 276 -10.89 -20.29 20.27
N ALA A 277 -10.62 -20.63 19.00
CA ALA A 277 -9.30 -21.05 18.53
C ALA A 277 -8.25 -19.93 18.69
N ILE A 278 -8.60 -18.69 18.32
CA ILE A 278 -7.72 -17.52 18.48
C ILE A 278 -7.40 -17.28 19.96
N SER A 279 -8.41 -17.35 20.84
CA SER A 279 -8.23 -17.17 22.28
C SER A 279 -7.28 -18.22 22.87
N GLN A 280 -7.38 -19.47 22.40
CA GLN A 280 -6.45 -20.53 22.78
C GLN A 280 -5.03 -20.26 22.28
N ALA A 281 -4.87 -19.84 21.02
CA ALA A 281 -3.57 -19.53 20.43
C ALA A 281 -2.86 -18.34 21.12
N LEU A 282 -3.61 -17.30 21.50
CA LEU A 282 -3.08 -16.14 22.21
C LEU A 282 -2.56 -16.49 23.61
N LYS A 283 -3.21 -17.42 24.32
CA LYS A 283 -2.70 -17.93 25.61
C LYS A 283 -1.31 -18.56 25.45
N LYS A 284 -1.09 -19.31 24.36
CA LYS A 284 0.23 -19.90 24.04
C LYS A 284 1.28 -18.84 23.72
N VAL A 285 0.95 -17.81 22.92
CA VAL A 285 1.85 -16.67 22.65
C VAL A 285 2.33 -16.01 23.94
N ASN A 286 1.41 -15.75 24.87
CA ASN A 286 1.73 -15.13 26.15
C ASN A 286 2.59 -16.04 27.04
N ALA A 287 2.25 -17.32 27.14
CA ALA A 287 3.03 -18.30 27.91
C ALA A 287 4.47 -18.44 27.37
N MET A 288 4.64 -18.38 26.05
CA MET A 288 5.94 -18.50 25.37
C MET A 288 6.66 -17.15 25.18
N ARG A 289 6.05 -16.03 25.57
CA ARG A 289 6.58 -14.66 25.42
C ARG A 289 7.01 -14.33 23.98
N ILE A 290 6.22 -14.76 23.00
CA ILE A 290 6.48 -14.46 21.59
C ILE A 290 6.06 -13.01 21.30
N THR A 291 6.95 -12.21 20.72
CA THR A 291 6.71 -10.77 20.50
C THR A 291 7.10 -10.31 19.08
N GLY A 292 6.55 -9.16 18.68
CA GLY A 292 6.86 -8.48 17.42
C GLY A 292 6.57 -9.31 16.18
N LYS A 293 7.46 -9.26 15.18
CA LYS A 293 7.24 -9.86 13.84
C LYS A 293 7.02 -11.38 13.83
N LYS A 294 7.33 -12.07 14.95
CA LYS A 294 7.15 -13.53 15.14
C LYS A 294 5.72 -13.92 15.56
N VAL A 295 4.91 -12.97 16.07
CA VAL A 295 3.57 -13.25 16.60
C VAL A 295 2.62 -13.77 15.51
N THR A 296 2.51 -13.05 14.38
CA THR A 296 1.58 -13.44 13.30
C THR A 296 1.87 -14.82 12.71
N PRO A 297 3.11 -15.17 12.29
CA PRO A 297 3.38 -16.51 11.76
C PRO A 297 3.09 -17.62 12.76
N PHE A 298 3.43 -17.40 14.05
CA PHE A 298 3.14 -18.37 15.10
C PHE A 298 1.63 -18.59 15.27
N LEU A 299 0.85 -17.51 15.37
CA LEU A 299 -0.60 -17.60 15.55
C LEU A 299 -1.29 -18.29 14.37
N LEU A 300 -0.86 -18.04 13.13
CA LEU A 300 -1.40 -18.72 11.95
C LEU A 300 -1.08 -20.22 11.96
N SER A 301 0.14 -20.60 12.35
CA SER A 301 0.52 -22.02 12.50
C SER A 301 -0.33 -22.71 13.56
N GLU A 302 -0.49 -22.08 14.71
CA GLU A 302 -1.28 -22.61 15.83
C GLU A 302 -2.76 -22.75 15.48
N LEU A 303 -3.34 -21.76 14.77
CA LEU A 303 -4.70 -21.86 14.26
C LEU A 303 -4.87 -23.03 13.29
N ASN A 304 -3.87 -23.28 12.44
CA ASN A 304 -3.90 -24.41 11.51
C ASN A 304 -3.93 -25.76 12.24
N GLU A 305 -3.17 -25.89 13.33
CA GLU A 305 -3.19 -27.07 14.19
C GLU A 305 -4.55 -27.24 14.88
N ILE A 306 -5.06 -26.19 15.54
CA ILE A 306 -6.34 -26.22 16.26
C ILE A 306 -7.50 -26.56 15.31
N THR A 307 -7.49 -26.00 14.11
CA THR A 307 -8.53 -26.19 13.08
C THR A 307 -8.30 -27.41 12.19
N ARG A 308 -7.29 -28.24 12.47
CA ARG A 308 -6.95 -29.46 11.71
C ARG A 308 -6.82 -29.22 10.20
N GLY A 309 -6.18 -28.11 9.81
CA GLY A 309 -5.97 -27.77 8.40
C GLY A 309 -7.02 -26.85 7.78
N GLN A 310 -8.19 -26.69 8.40
CA GLN A 310 -9.29 -25.94 7.77
C GLN A 310 -8.98 -24.44 7.60
N SER A 311 -8.24 -23.83 8.53
CA SER A 311 -7.82 -22.43 8.38
C SER A 311 -6.85 -22.23 7.22
N LEU A 312 -5.96 -23.18 6.93
CA LEU A 312 -5.10 -23.12 5.75
C LEU A 312 -5.91 -23.27 4.45
N GLU A 313 -6.86 -24.20 4.40
CA GLU A 313 -7.77 -24.36 3.25
C GLU A 313 -8.56 -23.08 2.99
N ALA A 314 -9.14 -22.49 4.04
CA ALA A 314 -9.82 -21.20 3.98
C ALA A 314 -8.88 -20.08 3.49
N ASN A 315 -7.65 -20.03 3.99
CA ASN A 315 -6.66 -19.03 3.61
C ASN A 315 -6.25 -19.12 2.13
N ILE A 316 -6.18 -20.34 1.57
CA ILE A 316 -5.93 -20.55 0.14
C ILE A 316 -7.14 -20.10 -0.70
N ALA A 317 -8.36 -20.48 -0.29
CA ALA A 317 -9.57 -20.12 -1.03
C ALA A 317 -9.83 -18.62 -1.04
N LEU A 318 -9.62 -17.94 0.10
CA LEU A 318 -9.85 -16.50 0.21
C LEU A 318 -8.85 -15.70 -0.64
N ILE A 319 -7.56 -16.08 -0.68
CA ILE A 319 -6.58 -15.32 -1.48
C ILE A 319 -6.81 -15.51 -2.97
N GLU A 320 -7.22 -16.70 -3.40
CA GLU A 320 -7.62 -16.93 -4.78
C GLU A 320 -8.85 -16.06 -5.15
N ASN A 321 -9.84 -15.97 -4.26
CA ASN A 321 -11.01 -15.12 -4.46
C ASN A 321 -10.64 -13.62 -4.55
N ASN A 322 -9.80 -13.15 -3.62
CA ASN A 322 -9.33 -11.76 -3.61
C ASN A 322 -8.57 -11.40 -4.89
N ALA A 323 -7.77 -12.33 -5.40
CA ALA A 323 -7.02 -12.15 -6.64
C ALA A 323 -7.93 -12.05 -7.87
N LYS A 324 -9.00 -12.86 -7.93
CA LYS A 324 -10.04 -12.75 -8.99
C LYS A 324 -10.72 -11.39 -8.95
N VAL A 325 -11.19 -10.96 -7.78
CA VAL A 325 -11.85 -9.66 -7.61
C VAL A 325 -10.90 -8.51 -7.94
N ALA A 326 -9.64 -8.57 -7.50
CA ALA A 326 -8.64 -7.55 -7.85
C ALA A 326 -8.40 -7.44 -9.36
N ALA A 327 -8.36 -8.58 -10.06
CA ALA A 327 -8.25 -8.60 -11.52
C ALA A 327 -9.48 -7.98 -12.20
N GLU A 328 -10.69 -8.27 -11.73
CA GLU A 328 -11.92 -7.64 -12.23
C GLU A 328 -11.91 -6.12 -12.04
N ILE A 329 -11.47 -5.63 -10.87
CA ILE A 329 -11.32 -4.20 -10.62
C ILE A 329 -10.31 -3.58 -11.59
N ALA A 330 -9.17 -4.24 -11.80
CA ALA A 330 -8.12 -3.76 -12.70
C ALA A 330 -8.58 -3.67 -14.16
N LEU A 331 -9.36 -4.63 -14.64
CA LEU A 331 -9.97 -4.61 -15.98
C LEU A 331 -10.93 -3.42 -16.12
N ASN A 332 -11.89 -3.29 -15.21
CA ASN A 332 -12.87 -2.21 -15.22
C ASN A 332 -12.20 -0.83 -15.17
N LEU A 333 -11.10 -0.70 -14.42
CA LEU A 333 -10.31 0.54 -14.34
C LEU A 333 -9.58 0.85 -15.67
N CYS A 334 -9.04 -0.18 -16.33
CA CYS A 334 -8.37 -0.05 -17.62
C CYS A 334 -9.36 0.37 -18.73
N GLU A 335 -10.53 -0.28 -18.80
CA GLU A 335 -11.59 0.04 -19.76
C GLU A 335 -12.10 1.49 -19.61
N LYS A 336 -12.29 1.96 -18.37
CA LYS A 336 -12.66 3.35 -18.08
C LYS A 336 -11.62 4.35 -18.57
N SER A 337 -10.33 4.04 -18.34
CA SER A 337 -9.22 4.90 -18.77
C SER A 337 -9.17 5.02 -20.30
N GLN A 338 -9.40 3.91 -21.02
CA GLN A 338 -9.45 3.91 -22.49
C GLN A 338 -10.67 4.68 -23.02
N THR A 339 -11.84 4.50 -22.41
CA THR A 339 -13.06 5.21 -22.78
C THR A 339 -12.93 6.72 -22.58
N ALA A 340 -12.36 7.15 -21.44
CA ALA A 340 -12.08 8.55 -21.16
C ALA A 340 -11.08 9.14 -22.17
N TYR A 341 -10.04 8.38 -22.56
CA TYR A 341 -9.09 8.82 -23.58
C TYR A 341 -9.78 9.02 -24.95
N ILE A 342 -10.58 8.06 -25.41
CA ILE A 342 -11.31 8.15 -26.69
C ILE A 342 -12.29 9.34 -26.68
N SER A 343 -13.01 9.54 -25.57
CA SER A 343 -13.90 10.69 -25.35
C SER A 343 -13.16 12.03 -25.28
N SER A 344 -11.91 12.05 -24.84
CA SER A 344 -11.09 13.27 -24.79
C SER A 344 -10.47 13.63 -26.13
N THR A 345 -10.25 12.66 -27.03
CA THR A 345 -9.81 12.94 -28.41
C THR A 345 -10.87 13.61 -29.28
N SER A 346 -12.15 13.51 -28.90
CA SER A 346 -13.26 14.23 -29.57
C SER A 346 -13.56 15.60 -28.97
N VAL A 347 -12.90 15.97 -27.87
CA VAL A 347 -12.96 17.32 -27.28
C VAL A 347 -11.54 17.85 -27.17
N SER A 348 -11.09 18.52 -28.24
CA SER A 348 -9.82 19.26 -28.26
C SER A 348 -9.74 20.18 -27.03
N SER A 349 -8.93 19.76 -26.05
CA SER A 349 -8.79 20.43 -24.77
C SER A 349 -8.05 21.76 -24.95
N ILE A 350 -8.80 22.85 -24.96
CA ILE A 350 -8.31 24.19 -24.61
C ILE A 350 -8.05 24.16 -23.09
N ILE A 351 -6.90 23.63 -22.68
CA ILE A 351 -6.41 23.84 -21.31
C ILE A 351 -5.25 24.84 -21.40
N SER A 352 -5.63 26.08 -21.12
CA SER A 352 -4.75 27.21 -20.88
C SER A 352 -3.61 26.81 -19.92
N ARG A 353 -2.37 27.11 -20.31
CA ARG A 353 -1.18 27.04 -19.45
C ARG A 353 -1.33 28.06 -18.31
N GLN A 354 -2.06 27.70 -17.25
CA GLN A 354 -2.02 28.50 -16.03
C GLN A 354 -0.66 28.33 -15.35
N LYS A 355 0.01 29.46 -15.13
CA LYS A 355 1.28 29.55 -14.40
C LYS A 355 1.04 29.16 -12.94
N PRO A 356 2.00 28.49 -12.27
CA PRO A 356 1.86 28.14 -10.86
C PRO A 356 1.72 29.40 -10.00
N VAL A 357 0.74 29.41 -9.11
CA VAL A 357 0.62 30.40 -8.03
C VAL A 357 1.42 29.87 -6.84
N VAL A 358 2.47 30.60 -6.45
CA VAL A 358 3.24 30.30 -5.24
C VAL A 358 2.65 31.12 -4.11
N ILE A 359 1.98 30.47 -3.17
CA ILE A 359 1.57 31.07 -1.90
C ILE A 359 2.62 30.68 -0.87
N GLY A 360 3.55 31.59 -0.61
CA GLY A 360 4.49 31.47 0.50
C GLY A 360 3.91 32.14 1.74
N ALA A 361 3.93 31.44 2.88
CA ALA A 361 3.85 32.07 4.18
C ALA A 361 5.27 32.20 4.74
N SER A 362 5.60 33.36 5.30
CA SER A 362 6.84 33.57 6.05
C SER A 362 6.46 33.83 7.49
N VAL A 363 6.98 33.03 8.42
CA VAL A 363 6.92 33.34 9.84
C VAL A 363 8.12 34.22 10.13
N VAL A 364 7.87 35.50 10.38
CA VAL A 364 8.89 36.44 10.84
C VAL A 364 8.84 36.48 12.36
N ASP A 365 9.83 35.88 13.00
CA ASP A 365 10.04 36.03 14.44
C ASP A 365 11.02 37.17 14.67
N THR A 366 10.59 38.20 15.40
CA THR A 366 11.39 39.41 15.66
C THR A 366 11.73 39.48 17.14
N VAL A 367 13.03 39.37 17.45
CA VAL A 367 13.53 39.60 18.80
C VAL A 367 14.10 41.01 18.87
N LEU A 368 13.46 41.87 19.67
CA LEU A 368 13.99 43.20 20.00
C LEU A 368 14.72 43.12 21.34
N GLN A 369 16.02 43.40 21.32
CA GLN A 369 16.81 43.54 22.54
C GLN A 369 17.12 45.02 22.77
N VAL A 370 16.55 45.58 23.83
CA VAL A 370 16.84 46.96 24.27
C VAL A 370 18.28 47.00 24.81
N LYS A 371 19.12 47.86 24.24
CA LYS A 371 20.53 48.00 24.65
C LYS A 371 20.73 48.86 25.90
N ASP A 372 19.69 49.55 26.36
CA ASP A 372 19.78 50.36 27.57
C ASP A 372 19.77 49.48 28.83
N PRO A 373 20.70 49.69 29.77
CA PRO A 373 20.79 48.91 31.01
C PRO A 373 19.65 49.18 31.99
N GLN A 374 18.80 50.18 31.74
CA GLN A 374 17.62 50.48 32.56
C GLN A 374 16.43 50.92 31.69
N ILE A 375 15.34 50.15 31.77
CA ILE A 375 14.07 50.50 31.13
C ILE A 375 13.31 51.48 32.03
N LYS A 376 13.22 52.75 31.64
CA LYS A 376 12.37 53.74 32.32
C LYS A 376 10.95 53.66 31.76
N VAL A 377 10.04 53.05 32.50
CA VAL A 377 8.61 52.99 32.13
C VAL A 377 7.97 54.34 32.50
N SER A 378 7.78 55.24 31.52
CA SER A 378 6.99 56.46 31.72
C SER A 378 5.53 56.21 31.38
N GLN A 379 4.59 56.47 32.30
CA GLN A 379 3.13 56.40 32.07
C GLN A 379 2.58 57.56 31.22
N LYS A 380 3.25 57.92 30.12
CA LYS A 380 2.71 58.89 29.16
C LYS A 380 2.88 58.35 27.75
N SER A 381 1.75 58.15 27.09
CA SER A 381 1.65 57.86 25.66
C SER A 381 2.30 59.01 24.88
N HIS A 382 3.44 58.73 24.27
CA HIS A 382 4.05 59.65 23.30
C HIS A 382 4.18 58.96 21.96
N ASN A 383 3.49 59.56 20.98
CA ASN A 383 3.68 59.36 19.55
C ASN A 383 5.17 59.41 19.23
N GLN A 384 5.73 58.29 18.78
CA GLN A 384 6.95 58.30 18.00
C GLN A 384 6.73 57.55 16.69
N SER A 385 6.95 58.31 15.63
CA SER A 385 6.93 57.94 14.23
C SER A 385 8.02 56.90 13.96
N TYR A 386 7.65 55.68 13.62
CA TYR A 386 8.61 54.69 13.14
C TYR A 386 8.91 54.96 11.65
N THR A 387 10.18 55.14 11.33
CA THR A 387 10.68 55.03 9.95
C THR A 387 11.46 53.73 9.82
N LYS A 388 10.87 52.82 9.03
CA LYS A 388 11.27 51.47 8.56
C LYS A 388 12.18 50.60 9.44
#